data_AF-A0A6V7VQ53-F1
#
_entry.id   AF-A0A6V7VQ53-F1
#
_cell.length_a   1.000
_cell.length_b   1.000
_cell.length_c   1.000
_cell.angle_alpha   90.00
_cell.angle_beta   90.00
_cell.angle_gamma   90.00
#
_symmetry.space_group_name_H-M   'P 1'
#
loop_
_entity.id
_entity.type
_entity.pdbx_description
1 polymer ?
#
loop_
_entity_poly.entity_id
_entity_poly.type
_entity_poly.pdbx_seq_one_letter_code
_entity_poly.pdbx_strand_id
1 'polypeptide(L)'
;MNANVSNLFSIILINVSLLFSIVELIAFSRLTAFNKKMYKKYLNNKSNTKNNYTLNERYQKLENVYTGRQLAPSFFFHFLNILCANITAIMINYLNLSNEMMDNIISLSLIMVSICKLSIEITVIT
;
A
#
# COMPACT_ATOMS: atom_id res chain seq x y z
N MET A 1 -14.02 -9.45 -30.26
CA MET A 1 -12.64 -9.60 -29.75
C MET A 1 -12.53 -11.01 -29.17
N ASN A 2 -11.57 -11.83 -29.59
CA ASN A 2 -11.47 -13.22 -29.09
C ASN A 2 -11.30 -13.22 -27.57
N ALA A 3 -12.06 -14.06 -26.85
CA ALA A 3 -12.02 -14.15 -25.38
C ALA A 3 -10.59 -14.33 -24.85
N ASN A 4 -9.75 -15.07 -25.57
CA ASN A 4 -8.34 -15.28 -25.23
C ASN A 4 -7.50 -13.99 -25.27
N VAL A 5 -7.80 -13.06 -26.19
CA VAL A 5 -7.09 -11.76 -26.28
C VAL A 5 -7.52 -10.84 -25.13
N SER A 6 -8.81 -10.86 -24.78
CA SER A 6 -9.33 -10.10 -23.63
C SER A 6 -8.74 -10.59 -22.31
N ASN A 7 -8.64 -11.91 -22.12
CA ASN A 7 -8.09 -12.50 -20.89
C ASN A 7 -6.59 -12.21 -20.75
N LEU A 8 -5.83 -12.31 -21.83
CA LEU A 8 -4.39 -12.03 -21.83
C LEU A 8 -4.10 -10.56 -21.49
N PHE A 9 -4.89 -9.63 -22.03
CA PHE A 9 -4.77 -8.21 -21.71
C PHE A 9 -5.06 -7.92 -20.22
N SER A 10 -6.10 -8.51 -19.67
CA SER A 10 -6.45 -8.37 -18.24
C SER A 10 -5.35 -8.90 -17.32
N ILE A 11 -4.72 -10.04 -17.65
CA ILE A 11 -3.61 -10.61 -16.88
C ILE A 11 -2.40 -9.66 -16.90
N ILE A 12 -2.06 -9.09 -18.06
CA ILE A 12 -0.94 -8.14 -18.18
C ILE A 12 -1.19 -6.92 -17.31
N LEU A 13 -2.38 -6.31 -17.40
CA LEU A 13 -2.73 -5.12 -16.61
C LEU A 13 -2.64 -5.36 -15.10
N ILE A 14 -3.14 -6.50 -14.62
CA ILE A 14 -3.11 -6.85 -13.19
C ILE A 14 -1.68 -7.07 -12.67
N ASN A 15 -0.80 -7.67 -13.49
CA ASN A 15 0.60 -7.84 -13.14
C ASN A 15 1.38 -6.52 -13.15
N VAL A 16 1.09 -5.64 -14.09
CA VAL A 16 1.65 -4.27 -14.11
C VAL A 16 1.18 -3.49 -12.88
N SER A 17 -0.09 -3.60 -12.50
CA SER A 17 -0.62 -2.98 -11.27
C SER A 17 0.08 -3.50 -10.02
N LEU A 18 0.33 -4.81 -9.92
CA LEU A 18 1.09 -5.40 -8.81
C LEU A 18 2.52 -4.86 -8.76
N LEU A 19 3.20 -4.76 -9.91
CA LEU A 19 4.55 -4.18 -9.99
C LEU A 19 4.58 -2.75 -9.45
N PHE A 20 3.64 -1.90 -9.88
CA PHE A 20 3.54 -0.53 -9.38
C PHE A 20 3.29 -0.48 -7.88
N SER A 21 2.41 -1.34 -7.36
CA SER A 21 2.14 -1.40 -5.91
C SER A 21 3.37 -1.81 -5.09
N ILE A 22 4.20 -2.74 -5.61
CA ILE A 22 5.48 -3.10 -4.98
C ILE A 22 6.44 -1.89 -4.98
N VAL A 23 6.55 -1.18 -6.10
CA VAL A 23 7.39 0.01 -6.22
C VAL A 23 6.94 1.10 -5.24
N GLU A 24 5.63 1.33 -5.12
CA GLU A 24 5.05 2.27 -4.15
C GLU A 24 5.42 1.91 -2.71
N LEU A 25 5.30 0.63 -2.34
CA LEU A 25 5.62 0.16 -0.99
C LEU A 25 7.12 0.31 -0.68
N ILE A 26 8.00 0.07 -1.67
CA ILE A 26 9.45 0.30 -1.53
C ILE A 26 9.76 1.80 -1.42
N ALA A 27 9.15 2.65 -2.25
CA ALA A 27 9.37 4.09 -2.21
C ALA A 27 8.92 4.68 -0.87
N PHE A 28 7.73 4.29 -0.40
CA PHE A 28 7.17 4.74 0.87
C PHE A 28 7.99 4.27 2.07
N SER A 29 8.42 3.00 2.09
CA SER A 29 9.26 2.47 3.18
C SER A 29 10.61 3.18 3.25
N ARG A 30 11.24 3.48 2.10
CA ARG A 30 12.47 4.29 2.04
C ARG A 30 12.25 5.71 2.54
N LEU A 31 11.17 6.37 2.12
CA LEU A 31 10.82 7.73 2.57
C LEU A 31 10.61 7.77 4.09
N THR A 32 9.87 6.81 4.64
CA THR A 32 9.60 6.69 6.07
C THR A 32 10.90 6.45 6.85
N ALA A 33 11.77 5.56 6.36
CA ALA A 33 13.08 5.33 6.97
C ALA A 33 13.98 6.58 6.93
N PHE A 34 13.95 7.34 5.83
CA PHE A 34 14.67 8.60 5.69
C PHE A 34 14.16 9.64 6.68
N ASN A 35 12.85 9.85 6.77
CA ASN A 35 12.22 10.79 7.71
C ASN A 35 12.55 10.43 9.16
N LYS A 36 12.48 9.15 9.53
CA LYS A 36 12.85 8.66 10.86
C LYS A 36 14.33 8.91 11.17
N LYS A 37 15.22 8.70 10.19
CA LYS A 37 16.67 8.97 10.34
C LYS A 37 16.93 10.47 10.54
N MET A 38 16.26 11.34 9.78
CA MET A 38 16.38 12.79 9.91
C MET A 38 15.85 13.30 11.26
N TYR A 39 14.73 12.74 11.73
CA TYR A 39 14.18 13.06 13.05
C TYR A 39 15.11 12.61 14.19
N LYS A 40 15.71 11.42 14.10
CA LYS A 40 16.68 10.94 15.10
C LYS A 40 17.95 11.82 15.14
N LYS A 41 18.48 12.23 13.98
CA LYS A 41 19.59 13.18 13.91
C LYS A 41 19.24 14.52 14.57
N TYR A 42 18.01 15.00 14.35
CA TYR A 42 17.52 16.23 14.98
C TYR A 42 17.46 16.11 16.52
N LEU A 43 16.93 15.01 17.06
CA LEU A 43 16.89 14.77 18.51
C LEU A 43 18.30 14.73 19.12
N ASN A 44 19.24 14.04 18.49
CA ASN A 44 20.63 13.97 18.95
C ASN A 44 21.37 15.31 18.90
N ASN A 45 21.03 16.18 17.93
CA ASN A 45 21.61 17.53 17.87
C ASN A 45 20.95 18.49 18.86
N LYS A 46 19.75 18.19 19.38
CA LYS A 46 19.09 19.01 20.42
C LYS A 46 19.79 18.91 21.77
N SER A 47 20.44 17.78 22.08
CA SER A 47 21.25 17.62 23.30
C SER A 47 22.60 18.34 23.24
N ASN A 48 23.09 18.67 22.04
CA ASN A 48 24.26 19.53 21.84
C ASN A 48 23.76 20.96 21.56
N THR A 49 23.74 21.78 22.61
CA THR A 49 23.36 23.22 22.81
C THR A 49 23.44 24.26 21.66
N LYS A 50 23.64 23.93 20.38
CA LYS A 50 23.71 24.85 19.23
C LYS A 50 22.73 24.50 18.10
N ASN A 51 21.46 24.25 18.42
CA ASN A 51 20.47 23.90 17.39
C ASN A 51 19.79 25.15 16.81
N ASN A 52 20.27 25.62 15.65
CA ASN A 52 19.74 26.74 14.86
C ASN A 52 18.44 26.44 14.09
N TYR A 53 17.75 25.32 14.35
CA TYR A 53 16.51 25.01 13.63
C TYR A 53 15.37 25.91 14.08
N THR A 54 14.73 26.57 13.11
CA THR A 54 13.55 27.40 13.30
C THR A 54 12.38 26.56 13.82
N LEU A 55 11.43 27.17 14.54
CA LEU A 55 10.29 26.48 15.13
C LEU A 55 9.52 25.67 14.06
N ASN A 56 9.36 26.22 12.86
CA ASN A 56 8.70 25.58 11.72
C ASN A 56 9.35 24.27 11.29
N GLU A 57 10.68 24.23 11.18
CA GLU A 57 11.39 23.00 10.77
C GLU A 57 11.22 21.86 11.78
N ARG A 58 10.95 22.20 13.05
CA ARG A 58 10.69 21.21 14.11
C ARG A 58 9.32 20.58 13.94
N TYR A 59 8.30 21.40 13.70
CA TYR A 59 6.94 20.94 13.47
C TYR A 59 6.85 20.10 12.19
N GLN A 60 7.41 20.57 11.08
CA GLN A 60 7.39 19.83 9.81
C GLN A 60 8.04 18.45 9.90
N LYS A 61 9.18 18.33 10.60
CA LYS A 61 9.85 17.02 10.75
C LYS A 61 9.07 16.06 11.64
N LEU A 62 8.41 16.56 12.68
CA LEU A 62 7.58 15.75 13.57
C LEU A 62 6.31 15.29 12.85
N GLU A 63 5.65 16.20 12.14
CA GLU A 63 4.47 15.94 11.32
C GLU A 63 4.77 14.89 10.24
N ASN A 64 5.87 15.02 9.48
CA ASN A 64 6.26 14.04 8.46
C ASN A 64 6.46 12.61 9.01
N VAL A 65 6.95 12.47 10.24
CA VAL A 65 7.08 11.15 10.90
C VAL A 65 5.73 10.61 11.32
N TYR A 66 4.83 11.47 11.81
CA TYR A 66 3.49 11.09 12.21
C TYR A 66 2.64 10.70 10.99
N THR A 67 2.61 11.52 9.94
CA THR A 67 1.95 11.23 8.67
C THR A 67 2.49 9.94 8.05
N GLY A 68 3.82 9.72 8.08
CA GLY A 68 4.40 8.45 7.60
C GLY A 68 3.95 7.23 8.42
N ARG A 69 3.64 7.38 9.71
CA ARG A 69 3.06 6.28 10.51
C ARG A 69 1.59 6.05 10.19
N GLN A 70 0.81 7.11 9.98
CA GLN A 70 -0.62 7.02 9.64
C GLN A 70 -0.84 6.44 8.24
N LEU A 71 0.01 6.79 7.27
CA LEU A 71 -0.12 6.30 5.91
C LEU A 71 0.39 4.86 5.73
N ALA A 72 1.27 4.36 6.62
CA ALA A 72 1.88 3.05 6.46
C ALA A 72 0.86 1.89 6.40
N PRO A 73 -0.14 1.81 7.30
CA PRO A 73 -1.21 0.83 7.19
C PRO A 73 -1.98 0.97 5.88
N SER A 74 -2.27 2.20 5.45
CA SER A 74 -3.03 2.44 4.23
C SER A 74 -2.32 1.90 2.98
N PHE A 75 -1.02 2.20 2.81
CA PHE A 75 -0.21 1.64 1.72
C PHE A 75 -0.12 0.11 1.79
N PHE A 76 -0.03 -0.45 2.99
CA PHE A 76 0.02 -1.90 3.16
C PHE A 76 -1.30 -2.59 2.77
N PHE A 77 -2.45 -2.04 3.19
CA PHE A 77 -3.77 -2.57 2.81
C PHE A 77 -4.08 -2.37 1.32
N HIS A 78 -3.62 -1.27 0.72
CA HIS A 78 -3.68 -1.09 -0.73
C HIS A 78 -2.89 -2.18 -1.47
N PHE A 79 -1.68 -2.48 -1.02
CA PHE A 79 -0.88 -3.57 -1.57
C PHE A 79 -1.55 -4.93 -1.42
N LEU A 80 -2.08 -5.25 -0.23
CA LEU A 80 -2.80 -6.51 0.00
C LEU A 80 -4.03 -6.64 -0.91
N ASN A 81 -4.76 -5.56 -1.12
CA ASN A 81 -5.92 -5.56 -1.99
C ASN A 81 -5.55 -5.89 -3.45
N ILE A 82 -4.48 -5.26 -3.97
CA ILE A 82 -3.96 -5.53 -5.32
C ILE A 82 -3.42 -6.97 -5.42
N LEU A 83 -2.77 -7.47 -4.38
CA LEU A 83 -2.29 -8.86 -4.32
C LEU A 83 -3.45 -9.87 -4.37
N CYS A 84 -4.52 -9.65 -3.61
CA CYS A 84 -5.73 -10.48 -3.64
C CYS A 84 -6.39 -10.46 -5.03
N ALA A 85 -6.48 -9.28 -5.66
CA ALA A 85 -7.00 -9.14 -7.02
C ALA A 85 -6.14 -9.91 -8.05
N ASN A 86 -4.82 -9.91 -7.87
CA ASN A 86 -3.92 -10.66 -8.75
C ASN A 86 -4.06 -12.19 -8.57
N ILE A 87 -4.09 -12.67 -7.33
CA ILE A 87 -4.31 -14.10 -7.03
C ILE A 87 -5.64 -14.58 -7.61
N THR A 88 -6.72 -13.82 -7.41
CA THR A 88 -8.05 -14.19 -7.92
C THR A 88 -8.08 -14.21 -9.45
N ALA A 89 -7.43 -13.26 -10.13
CA ALA A 89 -7.32 -13.23 -11.58
C ALA A 89 -6.51 -14.41 -12.14
N ILE A 90 -5.42 -14.83 -11.48
CA ILE A 90 -4.67 -16.03 -11.85
C ILE A 90 -5.55 -17.27 -11.66
N MET A 91 -6.22 -17.41 -10.52
CA MET A 91 -7.07 -18.56 -10.24
C MET A 91 -8.19 -18.72 -11.28
N ILE A 92 -8.88 -17.64 -11.64
CA ILE A 92 -9.96 -17.67 -12.65
C ILE A 92 -9.42 -18.06 -14.04
N ASN A 93 -8.23 -17.59 -14.42
CA ASN A 93 -7.70 -17.85 -15.76
C ASN A 93 -7.02 -19.22 -15.91
N TYR A 94 -6.46 -19.77 -14.83
CA TYR A 94 -5.70 -21.03 -14.88
C TYR A 94 -6.49 -22.25 -14.40
N LEU A 95 -7.45 -22.05 -13.50
CA LEU A 95 -8.35 -23.10 -13.08
C LEU A 95 -9.62 -22.97 -13.91
N ASN A 96 -9.94 -24.00 -14.71
CA ASN A 96 -11.24 -24.13 -15.38
C ASN A 96 -12.33 -24.39 -14.34
N LEU A 97 -12.60 -23.40 -13.51
CA LEU A 97 -13.50 -23.47 -12.37
C LEU A 97 -14.94 -23.57 -12.86
N SER A 98 -15.76 -24.31 -12.12
CA SER A 98 -17.21 -24.23 -12.31
C SER A 98 -17.71 -22.81 -11.97
N ASN A 99 -18.84 -22.41 -12.55
CA ASN A 99 -19.44 -21.10 -12.30
C ASN A 99 -19.63 -20.83 -10.79
N GLU A 100 -20.08 -21.84 -10.03
CA GLU A 100 -20.25 -21.74 -8.57
C GLU A 100 -18.94 -21.48 -7.82
N MET A 101 -17.84 -22.11 -8.24
CA MET A 101 -16.52 -21.86 -7.63
C MET A 101 -15.98 -20.47 -7.98
N MET A 102 -16.23 -20.01 -9.21
CA MET A 102 -15.86 -18.67 -9.64
C MET A 102 -16.59 -17.59 -8.84
N ASP A 103 -17.91 -17.75 -8.64
CA ASP A 103 -18.73 -16.82 -7.86
C ASP A 103 -18.29 -16.73 -6.40
N ASN A 104 -17.90 -17.87 -5.80
CA ASN A 104 -17.35 -17.91 -4.44
C ASN A 104 -16.00 -17.17 -4.33
N ILE A 105 -15.11 -17.34 -5.30
CA ILE A 105 -13.80 -16.65 -5.34
C ILE A 105 -13.98 -15.14 -5.52
N ILE A 106 -14.91 -14.71 -6.38
CA ILE A 106 -15.24 -13.30 -6.56
C ILE A 106 -15.87 -12.72 -5.29
N SER A 107 -16.77 -13.44 -4.64
CA SER A 107 -17.40 -13.00 -3.38
C SER A 107 -16.36 -12.82 -2.27
N LEU A 108 -15.42 -13.77 -2.13
CA LEU A 108 -14.33 -13.67 -1.17
C LEU A 108 -13.41 -12.48 -1.46
N SER A 109 -13.10 -12.21 -2.72
CA SER A 109 -12.25 -11.07 -3.11
C SER A 109 -12.92 -9.73 -2.78
N LEU A 110 -14.23 -9.61 -3.01
CA LEU A 110 -15.01 -8.41 -2.65
C LEU A 110 -15.06 -8.16 -1.14
N ILE A 111 -15.18 -9.22 -0.34
CA ILE A 111 -15.11 -9.12 1.12
C ILE A 111 -13.73 -8.62 1.55
N MET A 112 -12.65 -9.15 0.96
CA MET A 112 -11.30 -8.71 1.27
C MET A 112 -11.04 -7.25 0.87
N VAL A 113 -11.54 -6.81 -0.29
CA VAL A 113 -11.51 -5.39 -0.70
C VAL A 113 -12.19 -4.52 0.35
N SER A 114 -13.36 -4.96 0.84
CA SER A 114 -14.15 -4.21 1.82
C SER A 114 -13.44 -4.12 3.17
N ILE A 115 -12.82 -5.21 3.63
CA ILE A 115 -11.99 -5.23 4.85
C ILE A 115 -10.79 -4.29 4.69
N CYS A 116 -10.11 -4.31 3.54
CA CYS A 116 -8.97 -3.42 3.29
C CYS A 116 -9.40 -1.95 3.30
N LYS A 117 -10.54 -1.61 2.66
CA LYS A 117 -11.08 -0.24 2.67
C LYS A 117 -11.46 0.23 4.08
N LEU A 118 -12.17 -0.60 4.83
CA LEU A 118 -12.52 -0.30 6.22
C LEU A 118 -11.26 -0.11 7.07
N SER A 119 -10.24 -0.95 6.87
CA SER A 119 -8.98 -0.86 7.60
C SER A 119 -8.20 0.41 7.25
N ILE A 120 -8.20 0.82 5.97
CA ILE A 120 -7.66 2.11 5.54
C ILE A 120 -8.39 3.27 6.24
N GLU A 121 -9.71 3.25 6.22
CA GLU A 121 -10.54 4.30 6.82
C GLU A 121 -10.31 4.42 8.33
N ILE A 122 -10.28 3.29 9.05
CA ILE A 122 -9.92 3.25 10.47
C ILE A 122 -8.54 3.89 10.67
N THR A 123 -7.54 3.53 9.86
CA THR A 123 -6.17 4.04 10.02
C THR A 123 -5.99 5.51 9.67
N VAL A 124 -6.91 6.11 8.91
CA VAL A 124 -6.92 7.54 8.61
C VAL A 124 -7.66 8.32 9.70
N ILE A 125 -8.71 7.73 10.29
CA ILE A 125 -9.52 8.36 11.35
C ILE A 125 -8.82 8.31 12.73
N THR A 126 -8.04 7.25 13.02
CA THR A 126 -7.29 7.08 14.29
C THR A 126 -5.85 7.57 14.22
#